data_AF-A0A4Y9LMY8-F1
#
_entry.id   AF-A0A4Y9LMY8-F1
#
_cell.length_a   1.000
_cell.length_b   1.000
_cell.length_c   1.000
_cell.angle_alpha   90.00
_cell.angle_beta   90.00
_cell.angle_gamma   90.00
#
_symmetry.space_group_name_H-M   'P 1'
#
loop_
_entity.id
_entity.type
_entity.pdbx_description
1 polymer ?
#
loop_
_entity_poly.entity_id
_entity_poly.type
_entity_poly.pdbx_seq_one_letter_code
_entity_poly.pdbx_strand_id
1 'polypeptide(L)'
;MRRAGLLGVPWVRPWSWQAFLLACITIAVSAVLQGICVALGAKFYFAAFLPSLFVLGLIAGTPAAGFAALFTIPLVWWAFIPPYFEFNVLSSANADSINLFCLLAVLLIGLADLCRETMKIVSRGGLKPPGESAATNPQ
;
A
#
# COMPACT_ATOMS: atom_id res chain seq x y z
N MET A 1 -1.45 -2.37 31.02
CA MET A 1 -0.61 -1.17 30.83
C MET A 1 -0.48 -0.90 29.33
N ARG A 2 -0.96 0.26 28.88
CA ARG A 2 -1.01 0.71 27.47
C ARG A 2 0.41 0.89 26.93
N ARG A 3 0.80 0.17 25.88
CA ARG A 3 1.98 0.51 25.08
C ARG A 3 1.64 1.74 24.24
N ALA A 4 2.20 2.88 24.60
CA ALA A 4 2.24 4.07 23.75
C ALA A 4 3.19 3.79 22.58
N GLY A 5 2.62 3.50 21.41
CA GLY A 5 3.34 3.44 20.15
C GLY A 5 3.68 4.86 19.71
N LEU A 6 4.95 5.23 19.77
CA LEU A 6 5.47 6.55 19.40
C LEU A 6 5.47 6.85 17.89
N LEU A 7 4.80 6.02 17.08
CA LEU A 7 4.34 6.35 15.73
C LEU A 7 2.97 5.70 15.57
N GLY A 8 1.92 6.50 15.72
CA GLY A 8 0.51 6.08 15.73
C GLY A 8 -0.03 5.58 14.39
N VAL A 9 0.75 4.82 13.64
CA VAL A 9 0.24 4.07 12.49
C VAL A 9 0.06 2.63 12.98
N PRO A 10 -1.19 2.15 13.14
CA PRO A 10 -1.42 0.80 13.60
C PRO A 10 -0.82 -0.13 12.55
N TRP A 11 0.23 -0.85 12.91
CA TRP A 11 0.73 -1.96 12.12
C TRP A 11 -0.37 -3.01 12.11
N VAL A 12 -1.23 -2.92 11.09
CA VAL A 12 -2.30 -3.88 10.89
C VAL A 12 -1.61 -5.21 10.62
N ARG A 13 -2.05 -6.27 11.33
CA ARG A 13 -1.53 -7.61 11.04
C ARG A 13 -1.72 -7.87 9.54
N PRO A 14 -0.70 -8.39 8.84
CA PRO A 14 -0.76 -8.59 7.39
C PRO A 14 -1.85 -9.57 6.95
N TRP A 15 -2.43 -10.31 7.90
CA TRP A 15 -3.58 -11.18 7.71
C TRP A 15 -4.78 -10.75 8.57
N SER A 16 -5.08 -9.44 8.58
CA SER A 16 -6.24 -8.91 9.28
C SER A 16 -7.29 -8.46 8.28
N TRP A 17 -8.56 -8.69 8.61
CA TRP A 17 -9.70 -8.13 7.89
C TRP A 17 -9.61 -6.60 7.74
N GLN A 18 -9.00 -5.91 8.72
CA GLN A 18 -8.75 -4.47 8.67
C GLN A 18 -7.77 -4.06 7.57
N ALA A 19 -6.81 -4.92 7.21
CA ALA A 19 -5.85 -4.65 6.14
C ALA A 19 -6.53 -4.64 4.77
N PHE A 20 -7.49 -5.55 4.57
CA PHE A 20 -8.30 -5.60 3.36
C PHE A 20 -9.26 -4.42 3.27
N LEU A 21 -9.92 -4.02 4.36
CA LEU A 21 -10.76 -2.81 4.37
C LEU A 21 -9.96 -1.56 4.04
N LEU A 22 -8.77 -1.41 4.64
CA LEU A 22 -7.87 -0.31 4.34
C LEU A 22 -7.43 -0.33 2.87
N ALA A 23 -7.14 -1.50 2.31
CA ALA A 23 -6.84 -1.67 0.90
C ALA A 23 -8.00 -1.19 0.01
N CYS A 24 -9.23 -1.63 0.29
CA CYS A 24 -10.41 -1.20 -0.46
C CYS A 24 -10.63 0.31 -0.39
N ILE A 25 -10.53 0.92 0.80
CA ILE A 25 -10.67 2.38 0.96
C ILE A 25 -9.58 3.11 0.18
N THR A 26 -8.34 2.64 0.27
CA THR A 26 -7.20 3.23 -0.41
C THR A 26 -7.37 3.19 -1.93
N ILE A 27 -7.81 2.05 -2.47
CA ILE A 27 -8.12 1.89 -3.91
C ILE A 27 -9.25 2.83 -4.31
N ALA A 28 -10.32 2.92 -3.51
CA ALA A 28 -11.46 3.80 -3.81
C ALA A 28 -11.03 5.27 -3.85
N VAL A 29 -10.24 5.74 -2.88
CA VAL A 29 -9.70 7.11 -2.86
C VAL A 29 -8.79 7.36 -4.06
N SER A 30 -7.89 6.42 -4.38
CA SER A 30 -7.05 6.51 -5.58
C SER A 30 -7.86 6.55 -6.86
N ALA A 31 -8.93 5.77 -6.98
CA ALA A 31 -9.79 5.78 -8.16
C ALA A 31 -10.51 7.11 -8.33
N VAL A 32 -11.00 7.72 -7.24
CA VAL A 32 -11.61 9.07 -7.28
C VAL A 32 -10.57 10.11 -7.71
N LEU A 33 -9.37 10.08 -7.11
CA LEU A 33 -8.30 11.00 -7.46
C LEU A 33 -7.86 10.83 -8.92
N GLN A 34 -7.74 9.59 -9.38
CA GLN A 34 -7.45 9.25 -10.77
C GLN A 34 -8.54 9.78 -11.72
N GLY A 35 -9.82 9.64 -11.35
CA GLY A 35 -10.93 10.19 -12.12
C GLY A 35 -10.85 11.72 -12.25
N ILE A 36 -10.49 12.42 -11.16
CA ILE A 36 -10.26 13.87 -11.19
C ILE A 36 -9.08 14.21 -12.11
N CYS A 37 -7.96 13.48 -12.03
CA CYS A 37 -6.80 13.70 -12.90
C CYS A 37 -7.12 13.47 -14.38
N VAL A 38 -7.90 12.43 -14.71
CA VAL A 38 -8.34 12.14 -16.08
C VAL A 38 -9.29 13.24 -16.57
N ALA A 39 -10.21 13.73 -15.74
CA ALA A 39 -11.09 14.84 -16.07
C ALA A 39 -10.32 16.15 -16.33
N LEU A 40 -9.16 16.33 -15.69
CA LEU A 40 -8.23 17.44 -15.93
C LEU A 40 -7.31 17.22 -17.15
N GLY A 41 -7.45 16.12 -17.88
CA GLY A 41 -6.72 15.82 -19.12
C GLY A 41 -5.41 15.03 -18.95
N ALA A 42 -5.12 14.51 -17.76
CA ALA A 42 -3.97 13.65 -17.54
C ALA A 42 -4.23 12.24 -18.10
N LYS A 43 -3.35 11.74 -18.98
CA LYS A 43 -3.47 10.43 -19.65
C LYS A 43 -2.91 9.25 -18.84
N PHE A 44 -2.61 9.45 -17.56
CA PHE A 44 -1.88 8.47 -16.76
C PHE A 44 -2.81 7.54 -15.98
N TYR A 45 -3.39 6.53 -16.62
CA TYR A 45 -4.43 5.64 -16.06
C TYR A 45 -4.12 4.99 -14.69
N PHE A 46 -2.85 4.73 -14.38
CA PHE A 46 -2.43 3.98 -13.19
C PHE A 46 -1.61 4.80 -12.18
N ALA A 47 -1.27 6.05 -12.49
CA ALA A 47 -0.27 6.79 -11.70
C ALA A 47 -0.74 7.11 -10.27
N ALA A 48 -2.02 7.39 -10.06
CA ALA A 48 -2.56 7.70 -8.73
C ALA A 48 -2.66 6.46 -7.80
N PHE A 49 -2.49 5.25 -8.33
CA PHE A 49 -2.52 4.02 -7.55
C PHE A 49 -1.14 3.62 -7.01
N LEU A 50 -0.05 4.01 -7.69
CA LEU A 50 1.32 3.68 -7.30
C LEU A 50 1.70 4.15 -5.88
N PRO A 51 1.55 5.45 -5.50
CA PRO A 51 1.92 5.89 -4.16
C PRO A 51 1.06 5.19 -3.09
N SER A 52 -0.19 4.91 -3.40
CA SER A 52 -1.13 4.25 -2.53
C SER A 52 -0.78 2.78 -2.28
N LEU A 53 -0.34 2.05 -3.32
CA LEU A 53 0.15 0.68 -3.18
C LEU A 53 1.41 0.61 -2.32
N PHE A 54 2.31 1.58 -2.45
CA PHE A 54 3.51 1.65 -1.62
C PHE A 54 3.18 1.86 -0.14
N VAL A 55 2.33 2.85 0.16
CA VAL A 55 1.87 3.13 1.53
C VAL A 55 1.12 1.94 2.11
N LEU A 56 0.25 1.31 1.31
CA LEU A 56 -0.50 0.13 1.73
C LEU A 56 0.43 -1.07 2.00
N GLY A 57 1.44 -1.30 1.15
CA GLY A 57 2.45 -2.33 1.38
C GLY A 57 3.25 -2.10 2.66
N LEU A 58 3.56 -0.85 2.98
CA LEU A 58 4.30 -0.49 4.19
C LEU A 58 3.49 -0.73 5.46
N ILE A 59 2.21 -0.34 5.45
CA ILE A 59 1.33 -0.38 6.63
C ILE A 59 0.69 -1.76 6.81
N ALA A 60 0.05 -2.25 5.76
CA ALA A 60 -0.78 -3.46 5.77
C ALA A 60 -0.01 -4.71 5.31
N GLY A 61 1.14 -4.54 4.66
CA GLY A 61 2.02 -5.63 4.23
C GLY A 61 1.75 -6.12 2.80
N THR A 62 2.67 -6.96 2.34
CA THR A 62 2.71 -7.59 1.01
C THR A 62 1.40 -8.22 0.54
N PRO A 63 0.68 -9.05 1.32
CA PRO A 63 -0.55 -9.69 0.83
C PRO A 63 -1.68 -8.70 0.56
N ALA A 64 -1.83 -7.65 1.39
CA ALA A 64 -2.86 -6.63 1.20
C ALA A 64 -2.58 -5.75 -0.03
N ALA A 65 -1.31 -5.38 -0.22
CA ALA A 65 -0.89 -4.62 -1.40
C ALA A 65 -0.97 -5.44 -2.69
N GLY A 66 -0.64 -6.73 -2.63
CA GLY A 66 -0.82 -7.65 -3.77
C GLY A 66 -2.30 -7.79 -4.17
N PHE A 67 -3.19 -7.94 -3.18
CA PHE A 67 -4.64 -7.95 -3.43
C PHE A 67 -5.13 -6.64 -4.05
N ALA A 68 -4.66 -5.50 -3.54
CA ALA A 68 -5.00 -4.19 -4.08
C ALA A 68 -4.52 -4.01 -5.53
N ALA A 69 -3.30 -4.45 -5.84
CA ALA A 69 -2.76 -4.40 -7.20
C ALA A 69 -3.59 -5.28 -8.15
N LEU A 70 -3.95 -6.49 -7.72
CA LEU A 70 -4.82 -7.39 -8.48
C LEU A 70 -6.19 -6.80 -8.76
N PHE A 71 -6.80 -6.11 -7.80
CA PHE A 71 -8.10 -5.44 -7.99
C PHE A 71 -8.01 -4.16 -8.83
N THR A 72 -6.87 -3.48 -8.80
CA THR A 72 -6.66 -2.25 -9.59
C THR A 72 -6.70 -2.53 -11.08
N ILE A 73 -6.17 -3.67 -11.54
CA ILE A 73 -6.14 -4.04 -12.97
C ILE A 73 -7.55 -4.10 -13.60
N PRO A 74 -8.49 -4.95 -13.12
CA PRO A 74 -9.84 -5.02 -13.68
C PRO A 74 -10.62 -3.73 -13.44
N LEU A 75 -10.39 -3.03 -12.31
CA LEU A 75 -11.05 -1.75 -12.03
C LEU A 75 -10.65 -0.69 -13.05
N VAL A 76 -9.34 -0.55 -13.34
CA VAL A 76 -8.86 0.44 -14.31
C VAL A 76 -9.24 0.07 -15.73
N TRP A 77 -9.16 -1.22 -16.06
CA TRP A 77 -9.64 -1.73 -17.34
C TRP A 77 -11.12 -1.41 -17.56
N TRP A 78 -11.96 -1.65 -16.56
CA TRP A 78 -13.39 -1.42 -16.68
C TRP A 78 -13.77 0.07 -16.62
N ALA A 79 -13.15 0.87 -15.74
CA ALA A 79 -13.59 2.24 -15.47
C ALA A 79 -12.89 3.31 -16.31
N PHE A 80 -11.64 3.10 -16.74
CA PHE A 80 -10.82 4.16 -17.34
C PHE A 80 -10.28 3.85 -18.74
N ILE A 81 -10.32 2.59 -19.20
CA ILE A 81 -9.93 2.24 -20.56
C ILE A 81 -11.18 2.23 -21.47
N PRO A 82 -11.21 3.01 -22.57
CA PRO A 82 -12.33 2.99 -23.50
C PRO A 82 -12.45 1.63 -24.22
N PRO A 83 -13.66 1.07 -24.42
CA PRO A 83 -14.98 1.59 -24.02
C PRO A 83 -15.23 1.48 -22.52
N TYR A 84 -15.66 2.59 -21.89
CA TYR A 84 -15.89 2.66 -20.45
C TYR A 84 -17.04 1.75 -20.03
N PHE A 85 -16.87 1.06 -18.89
CA PHE A 85 -17.81 0.12 -18.28
C PHE A 85 -18.08 -1.16 -19.09
N GLU A 86 -17.25 -1.46 -20.09
CA GLU A 86 -17.30 -2.68 -20.88
C GLU A 86 -15.94 -3.39 -20.89
N PHE A 87 -15.96 -4.72 -20.86
CA PHE A 87 -14.75 -5.50 -21.07
C PHE A 87 -14.54 -5.71 -22.57
N ASN A 88 -13.50 -5.09 -23.13
CA ASN A 88 -13.12 -5.25 -24.52
C ASN A 88 -11.65 -5.69 -24.65
N VAL A 89 -11.31 -6.23 -25.82
CA VAL A 89 -9.95 -6.66 -26.19
C VAL A 89 -8.99 -5.48 -26.01
N LEU A 90 -7.96 -5.67 -25.18
CA LEU A 90 -6.98 -4.62 -24.93
C LEU A 90 -6.17 -4.33 -26.21
N SER A 91 -6.13 -3.05 -26.58
CA SER A 91 -5.14 -2.54 -27.53
C SER A 91 -3.73 -2.66 -26.95
N SER A 92 -2.71 -2.82 -27.81
CA SER A 92 -1.30 -2.99 -27.41
C SER A 92 -0.81 -1.89 -26.47
N ALA A 93 -1.19 -0.62 -26.72
CA ALA A 93 -0.82 0.51 -25.88
C ALA A 93 -1.37 0.39 -24.43
N ASN A 94 -2.53 -0.25 -24.27
CA ASN A 94 -3.13 -0.49 -22.95
C ASN A 94 -2.44 -1.67 -22.25
N ALA A 95 -2.02 -2.68 -23.01
CA ALA A 95 -1.24 -3.80 -22.49
C ALA A 95 0.13 -3.35 -21.94
N ASP A 96 0.81 -2.44 -22.64
CA ASP A 96 2.08 -1.85 -22.17
C ASP A 96 1.89 -1.10 -20.85
N SER A 97 0.80 -0.32 -20.73
CA SER A 97 0.47 0.41 -19.50
C SER A 97 0.20 -0.52 -18.32
N ILE A 98 -0.51 -1.63 -18.54
CA ILE A 98 -0.73 -2.67 -17.51
C ILE A 98 0.58 -3.35 -17.14
N ASN A 99 1.41 -3.68 -18.12
CA ASN A 99 2.69 -4.33 -17.85
C ASN A 99 3.61 -3.44 -17.00
N LEU A 100 3.72 -2.15 -17.37
CA LEU A 100 4.44 -1.16 -16.57
C LEU A 100 3.87 -1.02 -15.16
N PHE A 101 2.55 -1.01 -15.01
CA PHE A 101 1.91 -1.00 -13.70
C PHE A 101 2.26 -2.25 -12.89
N CYS A 102 2.21 -3.44 -13.48
CA CYS A 102 2.58 -4.69 -12.80
C CYS A 102 4.04 -4.67 -12.34
N LEU A 103 4.97 -4.25 -13.21
CA LEU A 103 6.40 -4.14 -12.87
C LEU A 103 6.62 -3.16 -11.71
N LEU A 104 6.00 -1.98 -11.78
CA LEU A 104 6.08 -0.98 -10.72
C LEU A 104 5.41 -1.44 -9.42
N ALA A 105 4.27 -2.12 -9.50
CA ALA A 105 3.57 -2.66 -8.34
C ALA A 105 4.43 -3.70 -7.63
N VAL A 106 5.03 -4.66 -8.36
CA VAL A 106 5.94 -5.65 -7.78
C VAL A 106 7.15 -4.98 -7.14
N LEU A 107 7.75 -3.99 -7.81
CA LEU A 107 8.88 -3.23 -7.29
C LEU A 107 8.52 -2.50 -5.99
N LEU A 108 7.38 -1.78 -5.96
CA LEU A 108 6.95 -1.01 -4.80
C LEU A 108 6.53 -1.92 -3.63
N ILE A 109 5.86 -3.03 -3.91
CA ILE A 109 5.49 -4.02 -2.90
C ILE A 109 6.75 -4.65 -2.31
N GLY A 110 7.71 -5.06 -3.15
CA GLY A 110 8.98 -5.62 -2.70
C GLY A 110 9.80 -4.62 -1.88
N LEU A 111 9.86 -3.36 -2.32
CA LEU A 111 10.53 -2.29 -1.57
C LEU A 111 9.85 -2.05 -0.22
N ALA A 112 8.52 -2.02 -0.18
CA ALA A 112 7.77 -1.88 1.05
C ALA A 112 8.05 -3.05 2.02
N ASP A 113 8.14 -4.28 1.52
CA ASP A 113 8.49 -5.47 2.31
C ASP A 113 9.92 -5.38 2.87
N LEU A 114 10.89 -4.98 2.05
CA LEU A 114 12.28 -4.72 2.46
C LEU A 114 12.37 -3.62 3.52
N CYS A 115 11.65 -2.51 3.37
CA CYS A 115 11.56 -1.47 4.39
C CYS A 115 10.98 -2.02 5.69
N ARG A 116 9.96 -2.88 5.58
CA ARG A 116 9.29 -3.52 6.72
C ARG A 116 10.23 -4.43 7.49
N GLU A 117 11.00 -5.25 6.80
CA GLU A 117 12.03 -6.12 7.40
C GLU A 117 13.17 -5.31 8.01
N THR A 118 13.64 -4.27 7.33
CA THR A 118 14.68 -3.38 7.86
C THR A 118 14.23 -2.70 9.15
N MET A 119 13.01 -2.19 9.21
CA MET A 119 12.43 -1.62 10.44
C MET A 119 12.33 -2.65 11.57
N LYS A 120 11.95 -3.91 11.27
CA LYS A 120 11.94 -4.98 12.26
C LYS A 120 13.34 -5.25 12.80
N ILE A 121 14.36 -5.33 11.94
CA ILE A 121 15.75 -5.56 12.33
C ILE A 121 16.24 -4.40 13.21
N VAL A 122 16.04 -3.15 12.79
CA VAL A 122 16.42 -1.96 13.57
C VAL A 122 15.71 -1.91 14.92
N SER A 123 14.41 -2.23 14.97
CA SER A 123 13.64 -2.26 16.23
C SER A 123 14.09 -3.38 17.19
N ARG A 124 14.67 -4.47 16.66
CA ARG A 124 15.24 -5.56 17.47
C ARG A 124 16.67 -5.27 17.91
N GLY A 125 17.43 -4.49 17.12
CA GLY A 125 18.81 -4.10 17.43
C GLY A 125 18.93 -2.82 18.27
N GLY A 126 17.88 -2.02 18.38
CA GLY A 126 17.93 -0.68 18.97
C GLY A 126 16.98 -0.46 20.14
N LEU A 127 17.59 -0.07 21.28
CA LEU A 127 17.00 0.43 22.52
C LEU A 127 16.45 -0.63 23.49
N LYS A 128 17.37 -1.38 24.10
CA LYS A 128 17.20 -1.74 25.52
C LYS A 128 17.06 -0.41 26.28
N PRO A 129 15.93 -0.14 26.98
CA PRO A 129 15.81 1.06 27.78
C PRO A 129 16.96 1.08 28.80
N PRO A 130 17.68 2.20 28.96
CA PRO A 130 18.67 2.33 30.04
C PRO A 130 17.94 2.04 31.34
N GLY A 131 18.53 1.13 32.11
CA GLY A 131 17.85 0.39 33.16
C GLY A 131 17.04 1.26 34.11
N GLU A 132 15.83 0.80 34.38
CA GLU A 132 15.16 0.96 35.65
C GLU A 132 16.03 0.27 36.73
N SER A 133 17.12 0.94 37.09
CA SER A 133 18.06 0.57 38.14
C SER A 133 18.20 1.78 39.07
N ALA A 134 17.06 2.35 39.46
CA ALA A 134 16.98 3.27 40.59
C ALA A 134 16.57 2.43 41.80
N ALA A 135 17.52 2.28 42.71
CA ALA A 135 17.49 1.44 43.90
C ALA A 135 16.23 1.64 44.76
N THR A 136 15.49 0.55 45.01
CA THR A 136 14.64 0.43 46.19
C THR A 136 15.52 0.01 47.36
N ASN A 137 15.94 0.97 48.19
CA ASN A 137 16.46 0.69 49.52
C ASN A 137 15.28 0.73 50.52
N PRO A 138 14.96 -0.36 51.23
CA PRO A 138 14.02 -0.30 52.34
C PRO A 138 14.72 0.27 53.58
N GLN A 139 14.19 1.37 54.13
CA GLN A 139 14.37 1.75 55.53
C GLN A 139 13.11 1.39 56.31
#